data_AF-A0A1V8YQW2-F1
#
_entry.id   AF-A0A1V8YQW2-F1
#
_cell.length_a   1.000
_cell.length_b   1.000
_cell.length_c   1.000
_cell.angle_alpha   90.00
_cell.angle_beta   90.00
_cell.angle_gamma   90.00
#
_symmetry.space_group_name_H-M   'P 1'
#
loop_
_entity.id
_entity.type
_entity.pdbx_description
1 polymer ?
#
loop_
_entity_poly.entity_id
_entity_poly.type
_entity_poly.pdbx_seq_one_letter_code
_entity_poly.pdbx_strand_id
1 'polypeptide(L)'
;MTYQEINNELGTIAEKSIKIASQLNEQLTKNMQQFLGEKLAEENSRIDQIAKAELKEMTDKAQEKLNTGLEEIQKELDSRYFADINVNQAAELEMVAKSDITFDEIKAYFRKFSGNHTALRRLEKLAISQGYIVRGCSYTKEIEFLERFKNTAQSLVKAIPTGELTRLRVAINYLNGKIQEYETFSNQEVQVMRGAQGTANY
;
A
#
# COMPACT_ATOMS: atom_id res chain seq x y z
N MET A 1 12.40 2.05 1.42
CA MET A 1 11.84 0.71 1.20
C MET A 1 10.73 0.82 0.15
N THR A 2 10.61 -0.14 -0.77
CA THR A 2 9.59 -0.16 -1.84
C THR A 2 8.39 -1.03 -1.47
N TYR A 3 7.27 -0.90 -2.20
CA TYR A 3 6.11 -1.79 -2.05
C TYR A 3 6.48 -3.27 -2.22
N GLN A 4 7.38 -3.58 -3.17
CA GLN A 4 7.86 -4.94 -3.40
C GLN A 4 8.68 -5.47 -2.21
N GLU A 5 9.53 -4.63 -1.62
CA GLU A 5 10.32 -5.00 -0.44
C GLU A 5 9.41 -5.29 0.76
N ILE A 6 8.38 -4.45 1.01
CA ILE A 6 7.39 -4.71 2.06
C ILE A 6 6.71 -6.07 1.83
N ASN A 7 6.27 -6.35 0.62
CA ASN A 7 5.60 -7.60 0.29
C ASN A 7 6.52 -8.82 0.44
N ASN A 8 7.79 -8.73 0.04
CA ASN A 8 8.76 -9.82 0.21
C ASN A 8 8.99 -10.13 1.71
N GLU A 9 9.13 -9.10 2.53
CA GLU A 9 9.29 -9.24 3.99
C GLU A 9 8.05 -9.85 4.63
N LEU A 10 6.85 -9.34 4.30
CA LEU A 10 5.59 -9.90 4.80
C LEU A 10 5.36 -11.34 4.33
N GLY A 11 5.71 -11.65 3.08
CA GLY A 11 5.65 -13.00 2.52
C GLY A 11 6.56 -13.96 3.29
N THR A 12 7.80 -13.55 3.57
CA THR A 12 8.75 -14.34 4.38
C THR A 12 8.21 -14.63 5.79
N ILE A 13 7.58 -13.64 6.43
CA ILE A 13 6.98 -13.83 7.75
C ILE A 13 5.75 -14.75 7.69
N ALA A 14 4.92 -14.61 6.66
CA ALA A 14 3.77 -15.49 6.44
C ALA A 14 4.20 -16.94 6.21
N GLU A 15 5.27 -17.19 5.46
CA GLU A 15 5.84 -18.53 5.28
C GLU A 15 6.35 -19.16 6.59
N LYS A 16 6.99 -18.36 7.44
CA LYS A 16 7.38 -18.82 8.79
C LYS A 16 6.15 -19.18 9.63
N SER A 17 5.07 -18.42 9.51
CA SER A 17 3.81 -18.65 10.23
C SER A 17 3.12 -19.94 9.78
N ILE A 18 3.14 -20.22 8.47
CA ILE A 18 2.70 -21.50 7.89
C ILE A 18 3.50 -22.66 8.49
N LYS A 19 4.82 -22.50 8.59
CA LYS A 19 5.70 -23.54 9.13
C LYS A 19 5.40 -23.83 10.61
N ILE A 20 5.18 -22.79 11.43
CA ILE A 20 4.79 -22.95 12.83
C ILE A 20 3.48 -23.73 12.94
N ALA A 21 2.47 -23.38 12.16
CA ALA A 21 1.18 -24.09 12.16
C ALA A 21 1.31 -25.56 11.69
N SER A 22 2.14 -25.82 10.67
CA SER A 22 2.44 -27.18 10.22
C SER A 22 3.11 -28.01 11.32
N GLN A 23 4.11 -27.43 12.00
CA GLN A 23 4.83 -28.08 13.09
C GLN A 23 3.92 -28.35 14.29
N LEU A 24 3.01 -27.42 14.63
CA LEU A 24 2.00 -27.64 15.66
C LEU A 24 1.13 -28.86 15.32
N ASN A 25 0.61 -28.94 14.09
CA ASN A 25 -0.23 -30.08 13.66
C ASN A 25 0.53 -31.42 13.68
N GLU A 26 1.78 -31.43 13.24
CA GLU A 26 2.64 -32.62 13.35
C GLU A 26 2.86 -33.04 14.80
N GLN A 27 3.11 -32.07 15.68
CA GLN A 27 3.37 -32.33 17.09
C GLN A 27 2.11 -32.81 17.83
N LEU A 28 0.94 -32.23 17.53
CA LEU A 28 -0.36 -32.71 18.03
C LEU A 28 -0.60 -34.16 17.61
N THR A 29 -0.30 -34.51 16.35
CA THR A 29 -0.44 -35.88 15.84
C THR A 29 0.51 -36.84 16.55
N LYS A 30 1.77 -36.45 16.78
CA LYS A 30 2.73 -37.25 17.55
C LYS A 30 2.28 -37.45 18.99
N ASN A 31 1.79 -36.41 19.64
CA ASN A 31 1.28 -36.51 21.01
C ASN A 31 0.12 -37.50 21.12
N MET A 32 -0.81 -37.50 20.15
CA MET A 32 -1.91 -38.47 20.11
C MET A 32 -1.45 -39.94 19.99
N GLN A 33 -0.25 -40.17 19.46
CA GLN A 33 0.36 -41.51 19.36
C GLN A 33 1.14 -41.90 20.63
N GLN A 34 1.60 -40.93 21.42
CA GLN A 34 2.53 -41.13 22.53
C GLN A 34 1.88 -41.01 23.91
N PHE A 35 0.85 -40.19 24.06
CA PHE A 35 0.21 -39.85 25.33
C PHE A 35 -1.30 -40.14 25.27
N LEU A 36 -1.90 -40.37 26.45
CA LEU A 36 -3.32 -40.58 26.64
C LEU A 36 -3.80 -39.79 27.87
N GLY A 37 -5.11 -39.53 27.94
CA GLY A 37 -5.75 -38.91 29.11
C GLY A 37 -5.20 -37.51 29.44
N GLU A 38 -4.98 -37.23 30.72
CA GLU A 38 -4.54 -35.92 31.21
C GLU A 38 -3.20 -35.49 30.62
N LYS A 39 -2.23 -36.42 30.50
CA LYS A 39 -0.92 -36.10 29.93
C LYS A 39 -0.98 -35.65 28.48
N LEU A 40 -1.92 -36.20 27.69
CA LEU A 40 -2.16 -35.72 26.32
C LEU A 40 -2.70 -34.28 26.32
N ALA A 41 -3.63 -33.98 27.22
CA ALA A 41 -4.20 -32.64 27.35
C ALA A 41 -3.15 -31.60 27.78
N GLU A 42 -2.30 -31.95 28.76
CA GLU A 42 -1.19 -31.11 29.23
C GLU A 42 -0.18 -30.81 28.12
N GLU A 43 0.31 -31.84 27.41
CA GLU A 43 1.29 -31.65 26.34
C GLU A 43 0.70 -30.88 25.15
N ASN A 44 -0.55 -31.15 24.77
CA ASN A 44 -1.22 -30.41 23.71
C ASN A 44 -1.41 -28.93 24.07
N SER A 45 -1.81 -28.64 25.32
CA SER A 45 -1.92 -27.26 25.81
C SER A 45 -0.56 -26.56 25.80
N ARG A 46 0.51 -27.24 26.21
CA ARG A 46 1.86 -26.67 26.24
C ARG A 46 2.35 -26.29 24.83
N ILE A 47 2.22 -27.18 23.85
CA ILE A 47 2.68 -26.90 22.48
C ILE A 47 1.80 -25.87 21.76
N ASP A 48 0.50 -25.84 22.04
CA ASP A 48 -0.42 -24.84 21.50
C ASP A 48 -0.07 -23.43 22.02
N GLN A 49 0.26 -23.31 23.31
CA GLN A 49 0.71 -22.04 23.89
C GLN A 49 2.03 -21.55 23.26
N ILE A 50 2.99 -22.45 23.03
CA ILE A 50 4.25 -22.12 22.35
C ILE A 50 3.97 -21.62 20.94
N ALA A 51 3.19 -22.37 20.15
CA ALA A 51 2.86 -21.98 18.77
C ALA A 51 2.11 -20.64 18.71
N LYS A 52 1.17 -20.38 19.63
CA LYS A 52 0.47 -19.10 19.74
C LYS A 52 1.40 -17.94 20.07
N ALA A 53 2.39 -18.15 20.95
CA ALA A 53 3.38 -17.15 21.27
C ALA A 53 4.27 -16.81 20.05
N GLU A 54 4.73 -17.83 19.32
CA GLU A 54 5.53 -17.65 18.11
C GLU A 54 4.73 -16.95 16.99
N LEU A 55 3.47 -17.34 16.76
CA LEU A 55 2.59 -16.68 15.78
C LEU A 55 2.29 -15.22 16.15
N LYS A 56 2.17 -14.92 17.44
CA LYS A 56 2.04 -13.54 17.92
C LYS A 56 3.30 -12.73 17.61
N GLU A 57 4.48 -13.27 17.92
CA GLU A 57 5.75 -12.62 17.58
C GLU A 57 5.88 -12.36 16.07
N MET A 58 5.47 -13.31 15.23
CA MET A 58 5.44 -13.11 13.77
C MET A 58 4.47 -12.00 13.37
N THR A 59 3.31 -11.92 14.02
CA THR A 59 2.32 -10.85 13.77
C THR A 59 2.89 -9.48 14.12
N ASP A 60 3.54 -9.37 15.28
CA ASP A 60 4.13 -8.12 15.76
C ASP A 60 5.25 -7.65 14.81
N LYS A 61 6.14 -8.57 14.39
CA LYS A 61 7.19 -8.28 13.39
C LYS A 61 6.60 -7.85 12.05
N ALA A 62 5.54 -8.50 11.59
CA ALA A 62 4.89 -8.15 10.34
C ALA A 62 4.25 -6.74 10.40
N GLN A 63 3.62 -6.41 11.53
CA GLN A 63 3.06 -5.09 11.76
C GLN A 63 4.15 -4.01 11.78
N GLU A 64 5.27 -4.26 12.48
CA GLU A 64 6.41 -3.35 12.52
C GLU A 64 6.98 -3.11 11.11
N LYS A 65 7.21 -4.18 10.34
CA LYS A 65 7.71 -4.08 8.96
C LYS A 65 6.76 -3.30 8.06
N LEU A 66 5.46 -3.55 8.17
CA LEU A 66 4.46 -2.81 7.41
C LEU A 66 4.47 -1.32 7.78
N ASN A 67 4.47 -0.98 9.06
CA ASN A 67 4.45 0.41 9.51
C ASN A 67 5.69 1.16 9.04
N THR A 68 6.89 0.62 9.30
CA THR A 68 8.17 1.23 8.91
C THR A 68 8.25 1.40 7.39
N GLY A 69 7.85 0.37 6.62
CA GLY A 69 7.85 0.46 5.16
C GLY A 69 6.90 1.53 4.63
N LEU A 70 5.68 1.62 5.16
CA LEU A 70 4.72 2.65 4.75
C LEU A 70 5.19 4.06 5.12
N GLU A 71 5.83 4.23 6.28
CA GLU A 71 6.42 5.51 6.67
C GLU A 71 7.56 5.94 5.74
N GLU A 72 8.42 5.01 5.33
CA GLU A 72 9.49 5.31 4.37
C GLU A 72 8.94 5.70 2.99
N ILE A 73 7.91 5.00 2.50
CA ILE A 73 7.25 5.36 1.24
C ILE A 73 6.58 6.73 1.35
N GLN A 74 5.90 7.02 2.46
CA GLN A 74 5.31 8.35 2.69
C GLN A 74 6.39 9.44 2.67
N LYS A 75 7.53 9.23 3.34
CA LYS A 75 8.66 10.17 3.31
C LYS A 75 9.22 10.38 1.90
N GLU A 76 9.31 9.32 1.11
CA GLU A 76 9.74 9.41 -0.29
C GLU A 76 8.76 10.25 -1.12
N LEU A 77 7.45 9.98 -0.99
CA LEU A 77 6.41 10.76 -1.65
C LEU A 77 6.45 12.23 -1.22
N ASP A 78 6.61 12.49 0.07
CA ASP A 78 6.72 13.85 0.60
C ASP A 78 7.96 14.56 0.02
N SER A 79 9.12 13.90 0.02
CA SER A 79 10.33 14.44 -0.60
C SER A 79 10.16 14.71 -2.09
N ARG A 80 9.40 13.88 -2.81
CA ARG A 80 9.18 14.01 -4.26
C ARG A 80 8.22 15.14 -4.62
N TYR A 81 7.14 15.30 -3.85
CA TYR A 81 6.02 16.19 -4.18
C TYR A 81 5.97 17.50 -3.37
N PHE A 82 6.83 17.63 -2.35
CA PHE A 82 6.97 18.83 -1.52
C PHE A 82 8.37 19.42 -1.57
N ALA A 83 9.25 18.94 -2.46
CA ALA A 83 10.54 19.57 -2.73
C ALA A 83 10.36 21.02 -3.19
N ASP A 84 11.37 21.85 -2.91
CA ASP A 84 11.39 23.24 -3.36
C ASP A 84 11.36 23.33 -4.89
N ILE A 85 10.59 24.29 -5.40
CA ILE A 85 10.60 24.69 -6.80
C ILE A 85 11.34 26.01 -6.92
N ASN A 86 11.95 26.27 -8.08
CA ASN A 86 12.63 27.55 -8.27
C ASN A 86 11.62 28.71 -8.32
N VAL A 87 12.12 29.93 -8.06
CA VAL A 87 11.30 31.14 -7.96
C VAL A 87 10.49 31.40 -9.25
N ASN A 88 11.07 31.15 -10.41
CA ASN A 88 10.40 31.36 -11.70
C ASN A 88 9.22 30.42 -11.89
N GLN A 89 9.39 29.14 -11.55
CA GLN A 89 8.32 28.14 -11.58
C GLN A 89 7.24 28.45 -10.55
N ALA A 90 7.63 28.90 -9.35
CA ALA A 90 6.68 29.31 -8.31
C ALA A 90 5.83 30.50 -8.75
N ALA A 91 6.46 31.55 -9.30
CA ALA A 91 5.79 32.74 -9.80
C ALA A 91 4.84 32.40 -10.95
N GLU A 92 5.27 31.56 -11.89
CA GLU A 92 4.44 31.12 -13.00
C GLU A 92 3.20 30.35 -12.52
N LEU A 93 3.37 29.40 -11.59
CA LEU A 93 2.23 28.66 -11.02
C LEU A 93 1.28 29.56 -10.21
N GLU A 94 1.80 30.60 -9.56
CA GLU A 94 0.99 31.59 -8.87
C GLU A 94 0.19 32.46 -9.84
N MET A 95 0.77 32.83 -10.98
CA MET A 95 0.03 33.52 -12.05
C MET A 95 -1.09 32.64 -12.61
N VAL A 96 -0.79 31.37 -12.89
CA VAL A 96 -1.78 30.38 -13.34
C VAL A 96 -2.92 30.23 -12.33
N ALA A 97 -2.60 30.18 -11.03
CA ALA A 97 -3.60 30.08 -9.96
C ALA A 97 -4.56 31.27 -9.86
N LYS A 98 -4.10 32.47 -10.27
CA LYS A 98 -4.88 33.71 -10.21
C LYS A 98 -5.56 34.06 -11.53
N SER A 99 -5.31 33.29 -12.59
CA SER A 99 -5.82 33.56 -13.94
C SER A 99 -6.98 32.62 -14.29
N ASP A 100 -7.87 33.09 -15.14
CA ASP A 100 -8.90 32.24 -15.76
C ASP A 100 -8.27 31.49 -16.93
N ILE A 101 -7.68 30.33 -16.63
CA ILE A 101 -7.00 29.49 -17.61
C ILE A 101 -7.98 28.54 -18.29
N THR A 102 -7.87 28.44 -19.60
CA THR A 102 -8.63 27.48 -20.40
C THR A 102 -8.14 26.05 -20.14
N PHE A 103 -8.98 25.08 -20.50
CA PHE A 103 -8.62 23.66 -20.45
C PHE A 103 -7.37 23.32 -21.29
N ASP A 104 -7.18 23.99 -22.43
CA ASP A 104 -6.01 23.72 -23.28
C ASP A 104 -4.73 24.29 -22.66
N GLU A 105 -4.82 25.45 -21.99
CA GLU A 105 -3.71 26.02 -21.24
C GLU A 105 -3.33 25.16 -20.03
N ILE A 106 -4.31 24.70 -19.24
CA ILE A 106 -4.01 23.83 -18.10
C ILE A 106 -3.34 22.53 -18.57
N LYS A 107 -3.80 21.96 -19.69
CA LYS A 107 -3.17 20.78 -20.30
C LYS A 107 -1.74 21.05 -20.78
N ALA A 108 -1.48 22.23 -21.35
CA ALA A 108 -0.14 22.65 -21.72
C ALA A 108 0.78 22.77 -20.50
N TYR A 109 0.29 23.27 -19.37
CA TYR A 109 1.04 23.33 -18.13
C TYR A 109 1.39 21.95 -17.58
N PHE A 110 0.46 20.98 -17.58
CA PHE A 110 0.76 19.60 -17.18
C PHE A 110 1.87 18.99 -18.05
N ARG A 111 1.90 19.28 -19.36
CA ARG A 111 2.98 18.84 -20.25
C ARG A 111 4.31 19.54 -19.95
N LYS A 112 4.27 20.86 -19.74
CA LYS A 112 5.47 21.67 -19.43
C LYS A 112 6.16 21.21 -18.14
N PHE A 113 5.38 20.83 -17.14
CA PHE A 113 5.86 20.43 -15.82
C PHE A 113 5.92 18.92 -15.60
N SER A 114 5.82 18.09 -16.65
CA SER A 114 5.76 16.63 -16.55
C SER A 114 6.91 16.00 -15.74
N GLY A 115 8.09 16.62 -15.74
CA GLY A 115 9.26 16.19 -14.95
C GLY A 115 9.40 16.83 -13.57
N ASN A 116 8.47 17.69 -13.14
CA ASN A 116 8.51 18.39 -11.86
C ASN A 116 7.29 18.04 -11.00
N HIS A 117 7.45 17.06 -10.12
CA HIS A 117 6.38 16.53 -9.28
C HIS A 117 5.75 17.57 -8.34
N THR A 118 6.53 18.45 -7.72
CA THR A 118 5.98 19.53 -6.88
C THR A 118 5.10 20.48 -7.72
N ALA A 119 5.55 20.86 -8.91
CA ALA A 119 4.76 21.70 -9.81
C ALA A 119 3.47 21.00 -10.27
N LEU A 120 3.56 19.71 -10.65
CA LEU A 120 2.39 18.90 -11.02
C LEU A 120 1.38 18.78 -9.88
N ARG A 121 1.82 18.63 -8.63
CA ARG A 121 0.92 18.59 -7.48
C ARG A 121 0.18 19.91 -7.29
N ARG A 122 0.86 21.05 -7.46
CA ARG A 122 0.21 22.38 -7.39
C ARG A 122 -0.80 22.53 -8.53
N LEU A 123 -0.45 22.13 -9.75
CA LEU A 123 -1.35 22.14 -10.91
C LEU A 123 -2.54 21.20 -10.73
N GLU A 124 -2.35 20.02 -10.14
CA GLU A 124 -3.42 19.09 -9.78
C GLU A 124 -4.46 19.76 -8.88
N LYS A 125 -4.00 20.44 -7.82
CA LYS A 125 -4.89 21.18 -6.92
C LYS A 125 -5.68 22.27 -7.67
N LEU A 126 -5.04 23.00 -8.56
CA LEU A 126 -5.69 24.04 -9.38
C LEU A 126 -6.73 23.42 -10.33
N ALA A 127 -6.36 22.37 -11.06
CA ALA A 127 -7.23 21.69 -12.00
C ALA A 127 -8.50 21.14 -11.30
N ILE A 128 -8.33 20.51 -10.14
CA ILE A 128 -9.45 20.00 -9.35
C ILE A 128 -10.35 21.15 -8.87
N SER A 129 -9.78 22.28 -8.42
CA SER A 129 -10.58 23.44 -7.99
C SER A 129 -11.40 24.07 -9.11
N GLN A 130 -10.97 23.89 -10.37
CA GLN A 130 -11.68 24.34 -11.57
C GLN A 130 -12.65 23.28 -12.13
N GLY A 131 -12.84 22.15 -11.44
CA GLY A 131 -13.76 21.09 -11.84
C GLY A 131 -13.21 20.13 -12.91
N TYR A 132 -11.90 20.15 -13.16
CA TYR A 132 -11.25 19.19 -14.04
C TYR A 132 -10.88 17.89 -13.31
N ILE A 133 -10.76 16.81 -14.06
CA ILE A 133 -10.34 15.50 -13.55
C ILE A 133 -8.88 15.29 -13.89
N VAL A 134 -8.07 14.92 -12.89
CA VAL A 134 -6.68 14.51 -13.07
C VAL A 134 -6.60 12.98 -13.04
N ARG A 135 -5.90 12.40 -14.01
CA ARG A 135 -5.64 10.95 -14.17
C ARG A 135 -4.14 10.69 -14.27
N GLY A 136 -3.76 9.42 -14.14
CA GLY A 136 -2.37 8.95 -14.16
C GLY A 136 -1.73 9.00 -12.78
N CYS A 137 -0.40 8.90 -12.75
CA CYS A 137 0.42 8.86 -11.54
C CYS A 137 0.56 10.25 -10.88
N SER A 138 -0.56 10.78 -10.37
CA SER A 138 -0.60 12.06 -9.66
C SER A 138 -0.40 11.89 -8.16
N TYR A 139 -0.10 12.98 -7.44
CA TYR A 139 0.08 12.92 -5.98
C TYR A 139 -1.16 12.37 -5.28
N THR A 140 -2.35 12.86 -5.64
CA THR A 140 -3.60 12.36 -5.05
C THR A 140 -3.76 10.86 -5.29
N LYS A 141 -3.44 10.38 -6.49
CA LYS A 141 -3.54 8.95 -6.83
C LYS A 141 -2.46 8.08 -6.19
N GLU A 142 -1.27 8.62 -5.97
CA GLU A 142 -0.20 7.97 -5.19
C GLU A 142 -0.65 7.74 -3.75
N ILE A 143 -1.24 8.75 -3.11
CA ILE A 143 -1.76 8.63 -1.75
C ILE A 143 -2.95 7.65 -1.68
N GLU A 144 -3.88 7.71 -2.64
CA GLU A 144 -4.98 6.72 -2.74
C GLU A 144 -4.44 5.29 -2.94
N PHE A 145 -3.35 5.12 -3.71
CA PHE A 145 -2.71 3.81 -3.87
C PHE A 145 -2.07 3.35 -2.56
N LEU A 146 -1.31 4.21 -1.88
CA LEU A 146 -0.67 3.91 -0.60
C LEU A 146 -1.69 3.41 0.43
N GLU A 147 -2.85 4.06 0.54
CA GLU A 147 -3.93 3.61 1.44
C GLU A 147 -4.50 2.24 1.05
N ARG A 148 -4.76 2.01 -0.24
CA ARG A 148 -5.26 0.71 -0.72
C ARG A 148 -4.25 -0.42 -0.49
N PHE A 149 -2.97 -0.14 -0.72
CA PHE A 149 -1.88 -1.07 -0.43
C PHE A 149 -1.81 -1.38 1.07
N LYS A 150 -1.80 -0.35 1.94
CA LYS A 150 -1.83 -0.49 3.39
C LYS A 150 -2.99 -1.40 3.85
N ASN A 151 -4.20 -1.16 3.36
CA ASN A 151 -5.38 -1.96 3.74
C ASN A 151 -5.23 -3.43 3.33
N THR A 152 -4.65 -3.68 2.16
CA THR A 152 -4.37 -5.03 1.66
C THR A 152 -3.30 -5.71 2.49
N ALA A 153 -2.17 -5.06 2.72
CA ALA A 153 -1.07 -5.59 3.52
C ALA A 153 -1.50 -5.84 4.98
N GLN A 154 -2.32 -4.97 5.55
CA GLN A 154 -2.89 -5.15 6.89
C GLN A 154 -3.79 -6.39 6.97
N SER A 155 -4.45 -6.77 5.88
CA SER A 155 -5.24 -8.00 5.81
C SER A 155 -4.34 -9.25 5.86
N LEU A 156 -3.15 -9.20 5.26
CA LEU A 156 -2.13 -10.23 5.40
C LEU A 156 -1.62 -10.31 6.85
N VAL A 157 -1.27 -9.17 7.46
CA VAL A 157 -0.84 -9.13 8.87
C VAL A 157 -1.89 -9.74 9.79
N LYS A 158 -3.17 -9.43 9.58
CA LYS A 158 -4.29 -10.00 10.36
C LYS A 158 -4.51 -11.50 10.11
N ALA A 159 -3.99 -12.07 9.03
CA ALA A 159 -4.08 -13.50 8.75
C ALA A 159 -2.93 -14.30 9.38
N ILE A 160 -1.79 -13.66 9.70
CA ILE A 160 -0.62 -14.32 10.33
C ILE A 160 -0.97 -15.09 11.61
N PRO A 161 -1.75 -14.55 12.56
CA PRO A 161 -2.09 -15.27 13.79
C PRO A 161 -2.80 -16.60 13.58
N THR A 162 -3.45 -16.81 12.41
CA THR A 162 -4.17 -18.07 12.15
C THR A 162 -3.24 -19.17 11.65
N GLY A 163 -2.09 -18.82 11.05
CA GLY A 163 -1.18 -19.78 10.43
C GLY A 163 -1.78 -20.59 9.28
N GLU A 164 -3.01 -20.25 8.84
CA GLU A 164 -3.74 -21.03 7.84
C GLU A 164 -3.14 -20.83 6.45
N LEU A 165 -2.61 -21.92 5.88
CA LEU A 165 -1.94 -21.92 4.57
C LEU A 165 -2.75 -21.23 3.47
N THR A 166 -4.01 -21.64 3.30
CA THR A 166 -4.86 -21.11 2.22
C THR A 166 -5.10 -19.62 2.40
N ARG A 167 -5.41 -19.19 3.62
CA ARG A 167 -5.70 -17.79 3.93
C ARG A 167 -4.48 -16.90 3.70
N LEU A 168 -3.30 -17.35 4.15
CA LEU A 168 -2.04 -16.62 3.97
C LEU A 168 -1.64 -16.54 2.49
N ARG A 169 -1.76 -17.64 1.73
CA ARG A 169 -1.47 -17.64 0.29
C ARG A 169 -2.40 -16.70 -0.49
N VAL A 170 -3.69 -16.70 -0.18
CA VAL A 170 -4.65 -15.78 -0.81
C VAL A 170 -4.28 -14.33 -0.50
N ALA A 171 -3.95 -14.02 0.75
CA ALA A 171 -3.56 -12.66 1.13
C ALA A 171 -2.25 -12.19 0.46
N ILE A 172 -1.23 -13.06 0.35
CA ILE A 172 0.01 -12.78 -0.40
C ILE A 172 -0.29 -12.52 -1.87
N ASN A 173 -1.08 -13.40 -2.52
CA ASN A 173 -1.41 -13.25 -3.93
C ASN A 173 -2.18 -11.95 -4.21
N TYR A 174 -3.09 -11.56 -3.31
CA TYR A 174 -3.81 -10.31 -3.43
C TYR A 174 -2.87 -9.10 -3.29
N LEU A 175 -1.91 -9.14 -2.37
CA LEU A 175 -0.88 -8.10 -2.21
C LEU A 175 0.06 -8.02 -3.42
N ASN A 176 0.48 -9.15 -3.98
CA ASN A 176 1.24 -9.22 -5.23
C ASN A 176 0.49 -8.55 -6.40
N GLY A 177 -0.83 -8.80 -6.50
CA GLY A 177 -1.67 -8.14 -7.50
C GLY A 177 -1.67 -6.62 -7.35
N LYS A 178 -1.65 -6.09 -6.12
CA LYS A 178 -1.53 -4.65 -5.88
C LYS A 178 -0.19 -4.08 -6.33
N ILE A 179 0.90 -4.83 -6.20
CA ILE A 179 2.20 -4.37 -6.69
C ILE A 179 2.21 -4.30 -8.23
N GLN A 180 1.63 -5.28 -8.90
CA GLN A 180 1.50 -5.23 -10.37
C GLN A 180 0.60 -4.08 -10.83
N GLU A 181 -0.49 -3.80 -10.09
CA GLU A 181 -1.30 -2.60 -10.31
C GLU A 181 -0.46 -1.32 -10.17
N TYR A 182 0.44 -1.27 -9.16
CA TYR A 182 1.34 -0.14 -8.96
C TYR A 182 2.31 0.05 -10.12
N GLU A 183 2.98 -1.01 -10.57
CA GLU A 183 3.94 -0.93 -11.69
C GLU A 183 3.27 -0.39 -12.96
N THR A 184 2.02 -0.78 -13.21
CA THR A 184 1.25 -0.24 -14.33
C THR A 184 0.89 1.22 -14.08
N PHE A 185 0.43 1.55 -12.87
CA PHE A 185 0.02 2.88 -12.45
C PHE A 185 1.17 3.90 -12.47
N SER A 186 2.34 3.53 -11.95
CA SER A 186 3.50 4.42 -11.78
C SER A 186 4.06 4.91 -13.11
N ASN A 187 3.80 4.18 -14.19
CA ASN A 187 4.19 4.51 -15.55
C ASN A 187 3.15 5.36 -16.30
N GLN A 188 2.00 5.65 -15.69
CA GLN A 188 0.96 6.47 -16.33
C GLN A 188 1.30 7.95 -16.19
N GLU A 189 1.44 8.63 -17.32
CA GLU A 189 1.60 10.09 -17.35
C GLU A 189 0.41 10.79 -16.71
N VAL A 190 0.70 11.87 -15.98
CA VAL A 190 -0.34 12.70 -15.38
C VAL A 190 -1.03 13.50 -16.47
N GLN A 191 -2.35 13.38 -16.56
CA GLN A 191 -3.18 14.03 -17.57
C GLN A 191 -4.40 14.67 -16.94
N VAL A 192 -4.80 15.81 -17.49
CA VAL A 192 -6.03 16.52 -17.13
C VAL A 192 -7.09 16.30 -18.20
N MET A 193 -8.33 16.05 -17.78
CA MET A 193 -9.48 15.96 -18.67
C MET A 193 -10.63 16.84 -18.16
N ARG A 194 -11.54 17.17 -19.06
CA ARG A 194 -12.80 17.81 -18.69
C ARG A 194 -13.58 16.86 -17.78
N GLY A 195 -14.08 17.38 -16.66
CA GLY A 195 -15.06 16.66 -15.85
C GLY A 195 -16.28 16.32 -16.71
N ALA A 196 -16.92 15.19 -16.45
CA ALA A 196 -18.25 14.97 -16.99
C ALA A 196 -19.15 16.06 -16.41
N GLN A 197 -19.46 17.09 -17.19
CA GLN A 197 -20.59 17.94 -16.87
C GLN A 197 -21.78 17.01 -16.87
N GLY A 198 -22.34 16.77 -15.67
CA GLY A 198 -23.68 16.24 -15.59
C GLY A 198 -24.56 17.13 -16.46
N THR A 199 -25.15 16.54 -17.48
CA THR A 199 -26.33 17.08 -18.13
C THR A 199 -27.40 17.23 -17.04
N ALA A 200 -27.43 18.39 -16.40
CA ALA A 200 -28.47 18.78 -15.47
C ALA A 200 -29.26 19.93 -16.13
N ASN A 201 -30.38 19.51 -16.73
CA ASN A 201 -31.60 20.26 -16.98
C ASN A 201 -31.53 21.52 -17.86
N TYR A 202 -31.89 21.34 -19.14
CA TYR A 202 -32.99 22.09 -19.77
C TYR A 202 -33.87 21.12 -20.54
#